data_AF-A0A9N8I0M5-F1
#
_entry.id   AF-A0A9N8I0M5-F1
#
_cell.length_a   1.000
_cell.length_b   1.000
_cell.length_c   1.000
_cell.angle_alpha   90.00
_cell.angle_beta   90.00
_cell.angle_gamma   90.00
#
_symmetry.space_group_name_H-M   'P 1'
#
loop_
_entity.id
_entity.type
_entity.pdbx_description
1 polymer ?
#
loop_
_entity_poly.entity_id
_entity_poly.type
_entity_poly.pdbx_seq_one_letter_code
_entity_poly.pdbx_strand_id
1 'polypeptide(L)'
;MTTIKFNARPAVAGTPWVDPVHPGTRPDVPDGATGPQITRMVSAHKYDLTEFQLFQSTEKALLRKTMEAVEEVYYKSLQDPDEGYSTLSYNDLIVHLNEQYGTLTNDDLDKNIDRMNAQWTGLVGNRWLRIAF
;
A
#
# COMPACT_ATOMS: atom_id res chain seq x y z
N MET A 1 -20.42 0.97 14.03
CA MET A 1 -19.10 1.07 13.40
C MET A 1 -18.69 -0.33 12.94
N THR A 2 -18.95 -0.64 11.68
CA THR A 2 -18.54 -1.91 11.09
C THR A 2 -17.14 -1.69 10.54
N THR A 3 -16.12 -2.17 11.24
CA THR A 3 -14.77 -2.27 10.68
C THR A 3 -14.90 -3.09 9.39
N ILE A 4 -14.80 -2.43 8.24
CA ILE A 4 -14.63 -3.11 6.96
C ILE A 4 -13.27 -3.80 7.08
N LYS A 5 -13.28 -5.06 7.53
CA LYS A 5 -12.14 -5.93 7.29
C LYS A 5 -12.08 -6.03 5.78
N PHE A 6 -11.02 -5.51 5.16
CA PHE A 6 -10.65 -5.94 3.82
C PHE A 6 -10.47 -7.45 3.92
N ASN A 7 -11.56 -8.18 3.66
CA ASN A 7 -11.55 -9.62 3.63
C ASN A 7 -10.66 -9.93 2.44
N ALA A 8 -9.41 -10.26 2.76
CA ALA A 8 -8.54 -11.01 1.87
C ALA A 8 -9.44 -12.01 1.15
N ARG A 9 -9.38 -11.98 -0.19
CA ARG A 9 -10.03 -12.95 -1.07
C ARG A 9 -10.04 -14.31 -0.35
N PRO A 10 -11.19 -15.00 -0.26
CA PRO A 10 -11.32 -16.19 0.58
C PRO A 10 -10.09 -17.06 0.36
N ALA A 11 -9.31 -17.25 1.43
CA ALA A 11 -8.05 -17.96 1.36
C ALA A 11 -8.34 -19.31 0.71
N VAL A 12 -7.90 -19.49 -0.53
CA VAL A 12 -8.04 -20.77 -1.25
C VAL A 12 -7.39 -21.91 -0.44
N ALA A 13 -6.49 -21.56 0.49
CA ALA A 13 -5.75 -22.46 1.37
C ALA A 13 -6.19 -22.45 2.86
N GLY A 14 -7.23 -21.72 3.26
CA GLY A 14 -7.67 -21.66 4.67
C GLY A 14 -6.73 -20.94 5.66
N THR A 15 -5.55 -20.50 5.20
CA THR A 15 -4.58 -19.70 5.96
C THR A 15 -4.54 -18.26 5.43
N PRO A 16 -4.58 -17.23 6.29
CA PRO A 16 -4.35 -15.85 5.88
C PRO A 16 -2.99 -15.69 5.18
N TRP A 17 -2.94 -14.77 4.22
CA TRP A 17 -1.67 -14.36 3.62
C TRP A 17 -0.80 -13.67 4.67
N VAL A 18 0.51 -13.94 4.62
CA VAL A 18 1.54 -13.30 5.44
C VAL A 18 2.65 -12.87 4.50
N ASP A 19 3.08 -11.61 4.59
CA ASP A 19 4.12 -11.07 3.73
C ASP A 19 5.46 -11.81 3.96
N PRO A 20 6.19 -12.19 2.90
CA PRO A 20 7.49 -12.83 3.02
C PRO A 20 8.48 -11.95 3.78
N VAL A 21 9.22 -12.56 4.72
CA VAL A 21 10.27 -11.87 5.48
C VAL A 21 11.62 -12.13 4.81
N HIS A 22 12.46 -11.10 4.73
CA HIS A 22 13.81 -11.25 4.16
C HIS A 22 14.60 -12.32 4.95
N PRO A 23 15.10 -13.39 4.31
CA PRO A 23 15.68 -14.55 4.99
C PRO A 23 17.11 -14.31 5.53
N GLY A 24 17.56 -13.07 5.57
CA GLY A 24 18.91 -12.68 5.92
C GLY A 24 19.89 -12.71 4.75
N THR A 25 21.14 -12.32 4.99
CA THR A 25 22.18 -12.26 3.95
C THR A 25 22.84 -13.62 3.66
N ARG A 26 22.71 -14.58 4.57
CA ARG A 26 23.30 -15.91 4.47
C ARG A 26 22.31 -16.95 5.02
N PRO A 27 22.33 -18.18 4.47
CA PRO A 27 21.57 -19.28 5.05
C PRO A 27 22.09 -19.59 6.46
N ASP A 28 21.16 -19.82 7.38
CA ASP A 28 21.48 -20.29 8.73
C ASP A 28 21.84 -21.79 8.65
N VAL A 29 23.09 -22.11 8.99
CA VAL A 29 23.66 -23.46 8.89
C VAL A 29 24.25 -23.83 10.25
N PRO A 30 23.65 -24.78 10.97
CA PRO A 30 24.17 -25.23 12.26
C PRO A 30 25.54 -25.90 12.15
N ASP A 31 26.34 -25.78 13.21
CA ASP A 31 27.60 -26.49 13.33
C ASP A 31 27.40 -28.01 13.24
N GLY A 32 28.26 -28.68 12.47
CA GLY A 32 28.18 -30.13 12.25
C GLY A 32 27.14 -30.57 11.22
N ALA A 33 26.49 -29.65 10.50
CA ALA A 33 25.60 -30.00 9.39
C ALA A 33 26.34 -30.79 8.30
N THR A 34 25.71 -31.87 7.84
CA THR A 34 26.22 -32.71 6.74
C THR A 34 26.06 -32.01 5.39
N GLY A 35 26.88 -32.37 4.41
CA GLY A 35 26.79 -31.82 3.04
C GLY A 35 25.37 -31.77 2.47
N PRO A 36 24.58 -32.87 2.52
CA PRO A 36 23.19 -32.87 2.06
C PRO A 36 22.27 -31.91 2.83
N GLN A 37 22.47 -31.77 4.14
CA GLN A 37 21.70 -30.81 4.96
C GLN A 37 22.02 -29.37 4.56
N ILE A 38 23.31 -29.06 4.37
CA ILE A 38 23.76 -27.74 3.90
C ILE A 38 23.15 -27.43 2.53
N THR A 39 23.19 -28.36 1.58
CA THR A 39 22.57 -28.16 0.26
C THR A 39 21.09 -27.85 0.36
N ARG A 40 20.35 -28.57 1.23
CA ARG A 40 18.92 -28.32 1.44
C ARG A 40 18.67 -26.93 2.03
N MET A 41 19.43 -26.53 3.05
CA MET A 41 19.27 -25.21 3.70
C MET A 41 19.60 -24.06 2.74
N VAL A 42 20.64 -24.20 1.92
CA VAL A 42 20.98 -23.23 0.87
C VAL A 42 19.85 -23.13 -0.16
N SER A 43 19.27 -24.25 -0.58
CA SER A 43 18.16 -24.25 -1.54
C SER A 43 16.89 -23.61 -0.97
N ALA A 44 16.56 -23.87 0.30
CA ALA A 44 15.44 -23.22 0.99
C ALA A 44 15.66 -21.70 1.07
N HIS A 45 16.83 -21.27 1.54
CA HIS A 45 17.16 -19.85 1.61
C HIS A 45 17.08 -19.13 0.25
N LYS A 46 17.50 -19.78 -0.84
CA LYS A 46 17.35 -19.24 -2.20
C LYS A 46 15.89 -19.09 -2.63
N TYR A 47 15.04 -20.06 -2.26
CA TYR A 47 13.61 -19.98 -2.51
C TYR A 47 12.99 -18.80 -1.76
N ASP A 48 13.24 -18.70 -0.46
CA ASP A 48 12.73 -17.62 0.39
C ASP A 48 13.18 -16.24 -0.10
N LEU A 49 14.44 -16.12 -0.56
CA LEU A 49 14.97 -14.89 -1.12
C LEU A 49 14.28 -14.52 -2.44
N THR A 50 14.00 -15.50 -3.29
CA THR A 50 13.29 -15.28 -4.56
C THR A 50 11.86 -14.85 -4.32
N GLU A 51 11.18 -15.48 -3.35
CA GLU A 51 9.83 -15.11 -2.94
C GLU A 51 9.78 -13.68 -2.39
N PHE A 52 10.71 -13.33 -1.49
CA PHE A 52 10.83 -11.96 -0.96
C PHE A 52 11.08 -10.93 -2.06
N GLN A 53 12.01 -11.20 -2.98
CA GLN A 53 12.30 -10.29 -4.10
C GLN A 53 11.08 -10.09 -5.01
N LEU A 54 10.37 -11.18 -5.30
CA LEU A 54 9.14 -11.12 -6.09
C LEU A 54 8.07 -10.28 -5.40
N PHE A 55 7.85 -10.50 -4.11
CA PHE A 55 6.94 -9.70 -3.29
C PHE A 55 7.31 -8.21 -3.34
N GLN A 56 8.54 -7.85 -2.98
CA GLN A 56 9.00 -6.46 -2.98
C GLN A 56 8.87 -5.78 -4.35
N SER A 57 9.18 -6.51 -5.43
CA SER A 57 9.07 -5.96 -6.79
C SER A 57 7.62 -5.73 -7.20
N THR A 58 6.73 -6.64 -6.80
CA THR A 58 5.30 -6.57 -7.09
C THR A 58 4.66 -5.44 -6.29
N GLU A 59 4.97 -5.35 -5.00
CA GLU A 59 4.47 -4.29 -4.12
C GLU A 59 4.86 -2.90 -4.65
N LYS A 60 6.13 -2.70 -4.98
CA LYS A 60 6.60 -1.44 -5.57
C LYS A 60 5.93 -1.13 -6.92
N ALA A 61 5.70 -2.15 -7.74
CA ALA A 61 5.01 -1.98 -9.01
C ALA A 61 3.55 -1.55 -8.80
N LEU A 62 2.86 -2.14 -7.83
CA LEU A 62 1.48 -1.78 -7.46
C LEU A 62 1.40 -0.37 -6.88
N LEU A 63 2.27 -0.04 -5.92
CA LEU A 63 2.35 1.29 -5.32
C LEU A 63 2.52 2.36 -6.40
N ARG A 64 3.50 2.19 -7.30
CA ARG A 64 3.74 3.10 -8.40
C ARG A 64 2.53 3.23 -9.32
N LYS A 65 1.91 2.10 -9.70
CA LYS A 65 0.73 2.10 -10.59
C LYS A 65 -0.45 2.84 -9.97
N THR A 66 -0.64 2.73 -8.66
CA THR A 66 -1.70 3.44 -7.94
C THR A 66 -1.39 4.92 -7.78
N MET A 67 -0.15 5.29 -7.46
CA MET A 67 0.28 6.69 -7.43
C MET A 67 0.20 7.36 -8.80
N GLU A 68 0.43 6.63 -9.89
CA GLU A 68 0.20 7.12 -11.26
C GLU A 68 -1.29 7.32 -11.57
N ALA A 69 -2.18 6.57 -10.92
CA ALA A 69 -3.62 6.57 -11.20
C ALA A 69 -4.40 7.62 -10.38
N VAL A 70 -3.86 8.06 -9.26
CA VAL A 70 -4.51 8.99 -8.32
C VAL A 70 -3.70 10.30 -8.27
N GLU A 71 -4.37 11.43 -8.13
CA GLU A 71 -3.68 12.71 -7.99
C GLU A 71 -2.90 12.79 -6.66
N GLU A 72 -1.70 13.36 -6.69
CA GLU A 72 -0.79 13.40 -5.53
C GLU A 72 -1.40 14.02 -4.28
N VAL A 73 -2.33 14.99 -4.43
CA VAL A 73 -3.01 15.66 -3.32
C VAL A 73 -3.67 14.68 -2.34
N TYR A 74 -4.08 13.49 -2.80
CA TYR A 74 -4.77 12.47 -1.99
C TYR A 74 -3.83 11.55 -1.22
N TYR A 75 -2.53 11.58 -1.46
CA TYR A 75 -1.57 10.75 -0.71
C TYR A 75 -0.32 11.50 -0.27
N LYS A 76 -0.20 12.79 -0.58
CA LYS A 76 0.92 13.65 -0.18
C LYS A 76 1.15 13.70 1.33
N SER A 77 0.08 13.54 2.12
CA SER A 77 0.18 13.52 3.58
C SER A 77 0.99 12.34 4.12
N LEU A 78 1.14 11.27 3.33
CA LEU A 78 1.92 10.08 3.67
C LEU A 78 3.41 10.21 3.34
N GLN A 79 3.84 11.33 2.74
CA GLN A 79 5.22 11.54 2.37
C GLN A 79 6.09 11.76 3.61
N ASP A 80 7.11 10.92 3.78
CA ASP A 80 8.17 11.17 4.75
C ASP A 80 9.05 12.35 4.28
N PRO A 81 9.40 13.31 5.17
CA PRO A 81 10.21 14.47 4.80
C PRO A 81 11.60 14.14 4.24
N ASP A 82 12.23 13.07 4.73
CA ASP A 82 13.60 12.70 4.39
C ASP A 82 13.64 11.57 3.35
N GLU A 83 12.73 10.61 3.47
CA GLU A 83 12.72 9.36 2.71
C GLU A 83 11.63 9.31 1.63
N GLY A 84 10.78 10.34 1.54
CA GLY A 84 9.69 10.41 0.59
C GLY A 84 8.67 9.28 0.78
N TYR A 85 8.38 8.51 -0.26
CA TYR A 85 7.45 7.38 -0.20
C TYR A 85 8.17 6.02 -0.10
N SER A 86 9.44 5.99 0.28
CA SER A 86 10.25 4.76 0.23
C SER A 86 9.80 3.70 1.24
N THR A 87 9.25 4.13 2.38
CA THR A 87 8.75 3.30 3.48
C THR A 87 7.28 2.97 3.36
N LEU A 88 6.57 3.59 2.42
CA LEU A 88 5.13 3.43 2.25
C LEU A 88 4.81 2.06 1.63
N SER A 89 4.02 1.26 2.34
CA SER A 89 3.52 0.00 1.78
C SER A 89 2.33 0.24 0.85
N TYR A 90 2.09 -0.70 -0.07
CA TYR A 90 0.90 -0.64 -0.92
C TYR A 90 -0.40 -0.64 -0.10
N ASN A 91 -0.43 -1.41 0.99
CA ASN A 91 -1.59 -1.49 1.87
C ASN A 91 -1.85 -0.15 2.59
N ASP A 92 -0.81 0.54 3.07
CA ASP A 92 -0.96 1.85 3.71
C ASP A 92 -1.60 2.87 2.77
N LEU A 93 -1.16 2.89 1.49
CA LEU A 93 -1.74 3.78 0.49
C LEU A 93 -3.23 3.48 0.26
N ILE A 94 -3.61 2.21 0.09
CA ILE A 94 -5.01 1.82 -0.14
C ILE A 94 -5.87 2.10 1.08
N VAL A 95 -5.38 1.79 2.28
CA VAL A 95 -6.09 2.07 3.54
C VAL A 95 -6.30 3.57 3.69
N HIS A 96 -5.27 4.38 3.47
CA HIS A 96 -5.38 5.84 3.53
C HIS A 96 -6.42 6.38 2.54
N LEU A 97 -6.33 5.97 1.27
CA LEU A 97 -7.27 6.39 0.24
C LEU A 97 -8.71 6.00 0.60
N ASN A 98 -8.90 4.79 1.12
CA ASN A 98 -10.22 4.29 1.48
C ASN A 98 -10.80 4.96 2.74
N GLU A 99 -9.99 5.14 3.78
CA GLU A 99 -10.44 5.72 5.05
C GLU A 99 -10.65 7.23 4.96
N GLN A 100 -9.82 7.96 4.21
CA GLN A 100 -9.93 9.41 4.07
C GLN A 100 -10.88 9.84 2.95
N TYR A 101 -10.95 9.07 1.85
CA TYR A 101 -11.65 9.49 0.63
C TYR A 101 -12.60 8.42 0.06
N GLY A 102 -12.56 7.18 0.56
CA GLY A 102 -13.37 6.08 0.02
C GLY A 102 -14.82 6.06 0.50
N THR A 103 -15.17 6.86 1.50
CA THR A 103 -16.54 6.97 2.02
C THR A 103 -17.13 8.31 1.61
N LEU A 104 -17.96 8.32 0.57
CA LEU A 104 -18.77 9.47 0.22
C LEU A 104 -20.08 9.40 1.01
N THR A 105 -20.25 10.26 2.01
CA THR A 105 -21.53 10.34 2.74
C THR A 105 -22.50 11.29 2.05
N ASN A 106 -23.80 11.17 2.34
CA ASN A 106 -24.80 12.14 1.85
C ASN A 106 -24.47 13.57 2.31
N ASP A 107 -23.88 13.72 3.51
CA ASP A 107 -23.45 15.01 4.04
C ASP A 107 -22.28 15.60 3.25
N ASP A 108 -21.38 14.77 2.73
CA ASP A 108 -20.30 15.21 1.84
C ASP A 108 -20.84 15.68 0.48
N LEU A 109 -21.88 15.01 -0.04
CA LEU A 109 -22.60 15.43 -1.23
C LEU A 109 -23.33 16.76 -1.01
N ASP A 110 -24.04 16.91 0.11
CA ASP A 110 -24.76 18.14 0.45
C ASP A 110 -23.78 19.31 0.63
N LYS A 111 -22.65 19.11 1.32
CA LYS A 111 -21.57 20.11 1.42
C LYS A 111 -20.97 20.46 0.06
N ASN A 112 -20.85 19.49 -0.85
CA ASN A 112 -20.37 19.75 -2.20
C ASN A 112 -21.39 20.60 -2.98
N ILE A 113 -22.67 20.25 -2.90
CA ILE A 113 -23.78 21.02 -3.49
C ILE A 113 -23.78 22.46 -2.94
N ASP A 114 -23.60 22.64 -1.63
CA ASP A 114 -23.50 23.97 -1.01
C ASP A 114 -22.29 24.76 -1.53
N ARG A 115 -21.13 24.11 -1.70
CA ARG A 115 -19.93 24.73 -2.31
C ARG A 115 -20.12 25.04 -3.79
N MET A 116 -20.94 24.28 -4.52
CA MET A 116 -21.30 24.57 -5.90
C MET A 116 -22.26 25.77 -5.98
N ASN A 117 -23.23 25.84 -5.05
CA ASN A 117 -24.25 26.89 -5.00
C ASN A 117 -23.78 28.19 -4.36
N ALA A 118 -22.66 28.18 -3.62
CA ALA A 118 -22.06 29.38 -3.06
C ALA A 118 -21.73 30.41 -4.16
N GLN A 119 -22.07 31.68 -3.90
CA GLN A 119 -21.82 32.79 -4.82
C GLN A 119 -20.34 32.86 -5.21
N TRP A 120 -20.08 33.05 -6.50
CA TRP A 120 -18.72 33.19 -7.03
C TRP A 120 -18.05 34.44 -6.48
N THR A 121 -17.14 34.28 -5.51
CA THR A 121 -16.25 35.35 -5.05
C THR A 121 -15.02 35.37 -5.95
N GLY A 122 -15.08 36.09 -7.07
CA GLY A 122 -14.12 36.06 -8.18
C GLY A 122 -12.66 36.48 -7.93
N LEU A 123 -12.19 36.47 -6.68
CA LEU A 123 -10.84 36.80 -6.25
C LEU A 123 -10.54 35.76 -5.15
N VAL A 124 -9.71 34.73 -5.34
CA VAL A 124 -8.26 34.75 -5.54
C VAL A 124 -7.86 33.40 -6.16
N GLY A 125 -6.82 33.40 -6.99
CA GLY A 125 -6.37 32.25 -7.78
C GLY A 125 -6.19 30.98 -6.95
N ASN A 126 -6.90 29.93 -7.37
CA ASN A 126 -6.54 28.50 -7.37
C ASN A 126 -7.78 27.71 -7.86
N ARG A 127 -7.98 27.67 -9.18
CA ARG A 127 -9.21 27.16 -9.83
C ARG A 127 -9.36 25.63 -9.84
N TRP A 128 -8.37 24.87 -9.36
CA TRP A 128 -8.33 23.42 -9.56
C TRP A 128 -8.97 22.60 -8.43
N LEU A 129 -9.33 23.22 -7.30
CA LEU A 129 -9.86 22.51 -6.12
C LEU A 129 -11.38 22.34 -6.09
N ARG A 130 -12.12 22.62 -7.18
CA ARG A 130 -13.60 22.50 -7.23
C ARG A 130 -14.12 21.26 -7.96
N ILE A 131 -13.26 20.38 -8.49
CA ILE A 131 -13.66 19.18 -9.25
C ILE A 131 -13.07 17.88 -8.67
N ALA A 132 -12.35 17.97 -7.55
CA ALA A 132 -11.72 16.81 -6.94
C ALA A 132 -12.75 16.12 -6.03
N PHE A 133 -13.19 14.93 -6.44
CA PHE A 133 -14.09 14.02 -5.70
C PHE A 133 -13.44 13.51 -4.41
#